data_AF-A0A4U5TRM3-F1
#
_entry.id   AF-A0A4U5TRM3-F1
#
_cell.length_a   1.000
_cell.length_b   1.000
_cell.length_c   1.000
_cell.angle_alpha   90.00
_cell.angle_beta   90.00
_cell.angle_gamma   90.00
#
_symmetry.space_group_name_H-M   'P 1'
#
loop_
_entity.id
_entity.type
_entity.pdbx_description
1 polymer ?
#
loop_
_entity_poly.entity_id
_entity_poly.type
_entity_poly.pdbx_seq_one_letter_code
_entity_poly.pdbx_strand_id
1 'polypeptide(L)'
;MDIKIDIKFFLSFTLVFILFTVIGTISHEYGHIAIAKIYGYDTTLHYGSMNFHPKGYLDDPNFKALESLSENYINVEYDSTPDEVKEKANKYIKLLEKRYWDEENEKNNKSLFISIGGPLQTILTGIIGLIILRLRKKTIQINGLKILDWLAVFLSLFWLREIFNLVHSIGEEIIFPDGKWFGGDEYFISKDLNLWPGTIPILLGMLGLLISAYIVFEVVPKKLRLTFILGGLIGGISGFILWLDIIGPKVLP
;
A
#
# COMPACT_ATOMS: atom_id res chain seq x y z
N MET A 1 -32.14 -20.49 -7.93
CA MET A 1 -30.68 -20.77 -7.90
C MET A 1 -30.33 -20.88 -6.42
N ASP A 2 -30.11 -22.08 -5.90
CA ASP A 2 -29.81 -22.26 -4.47
C ASP A 2 -28.40 -21.74 -4.18
N ILE A 3 -28.35 -20.50 -3.71
CA ILE A 3 -27.12 -19.88 -3.25
C ILE A 3 -26.85 -20.45 -1.86
N LYS A 4 -25.95 -21.42 -1.78
CA LYS A 4 -25.48 -22.00 -0.51
C LYS A 4 -24.06 -21.55 -0.24
N ILE A 5 -23.83 -21.06 0.97
CA ILE A 5 -22.50 -20.77 1.48
C ILE A 5 -21.88 -22.11 1.90
N ASP A 6 -20.71 -22.41 1.35
CA ASP A 6 -19.94 -23.56 1.79
C ASP A 6 -19.01 -23.13 2.93
N ILE A 7 -19.32 -23.55 4.15
CA ILE A 7 -18.62 -23.12 5.37
C ILE A 7 -17.13 -23.48 5.32
N LYS A 8 -16.77 -24.64 4.74
CA LYS A 8 -15.38 -25.07 4.65
C LYS A 8 -14.59 -24.13 3.75
N PHE A 9 -15.10 -23.87 2.55
CA PHE A 9 -14.48 -22.92 1.63
C PHE A 9 -14.50 -21.49 2.17
N PHE A 10 -15.55 -21.10 2.88
CA PHE A 10 -15.67 -19.79 3.51
C PHE A 10 -14.52 -19.54 4.49
N LEU A 11 -14.30 -20.47 5.43
CA LEU A 11 -13.22 -20.36 6.42
C LEU A 11 -11.85 -20.36 5.75
N SER A 12 -11.64 -21.26 4.76
CA SER A 12 -10.39 -21.30 4.00
C SER A 12 -10.12 -20.00 3.25
N PHE A 13 -11.10 -19.46 2.53
CA PHE A 13 -10.93 -18.19 1.82
C PHE A 13 -10.67 -17.04 2.80
N THR A 14 -11.42 -16.95 3.89
CA THR A 14 -11.21 -15.92 4.92
C THR A 14 -9.77 -15.91 5.43
N LEU A 15 -9.24 -17.08 5.81
CA LEU A 15 -7.86 -17.21 6.29
C LEU A 15 -6.82 -16.85 5.22
N VAL A 16 -7.06 -17.28 3.97
CA VAL A 16 -6.16 -16.96 2.85
C VAL A 16 -6.19 -15.46 2.56
N PHE A 17 -7.36 -14.81 2.57
CA PHE A 17 -7.46 -13.37 2.39
C PHE A 17 -6.74 -12.60 3.51
N ILE A 18 -6.89 -13.01 4.77
CA ILE A 18 -6.12 -12.42 5.89
C ILE A 18 -4.62 -12.48 5.60
N LEU A 19 -4.12 -13.66 5.22
CA LEU A 19 -2.70 -13.86 4.90
C LEU A 19 -2.26 -12.98 3.72
N PHE A 20 -3.05 -12.94 2.65
CA PHE A 20 -2.72 -12.17 1.46
C PHE A 20 -2.83 -10.66 1.66
N THR A 21 -3.65 -10.17 2.60
CA THR A 21 -3.63 -8.77 3.02
C THR A 21 -2.27 -8.39 3.60
N VAL A 22 -1.72 -9.20 4.51
CA VAL A 22 -0.39 -8.97 5.09
C VAL A 22 0.70 -9.03 4.01
N ILE A 23 0.68 -10.07 3.18
CA ILE A 23 1.66 -10.22 2.09
C ILE A 23 1.59 -9.04 1.14
N GLY A 24 0.37 -8.62 0.75
CA GLY A 24 0.15 -7.50 -0.15
C GLY A 24 0.63 -6.18 0.42
N THR A 25 0.42 -5.93 1.71
CA THR A 25 0.92 -4.72 2.38
C THR A 25 2.44 -4.69 2.38
N ILE A 26 3.08 -5.75 2.89
CA ILE A 26 4.54 -5.79 2.98
C ILE A 26 5.19 -5.77 1.59
N SER A 27 4.63 -6.48 0.61
CA SER A 27 5.19 -6.50 -0.75
C SER A 27 5.11 -5.14 -1.43
N HIS A 28 4.02 -4.40 -1.18
CA HIS A 28 3.86 -3.03 -1.68
C HIS A 28 4.93 -2.11 -1.11
N GLU A 29 5.18 -2.16 0.20
CA GLU A 29 6.25 -1.38 0.83
C GLU A 29 7.64 -1.77 0.29
N TYR A 30 7.87 -3.05 0.02
CA TYR A 30 9.09 -3.49 -0.67
C TYR A 30 9.22 -2.94 -2.09
N GLY A 31 8.10 -2.64 -2.77
CA GLY A 31 8.09 -1.94 -4.04
C GLY A 31 8.71 -0.55 -3.94
N HIS A 32 8.31 0.24 -2.94
CA HIS A 32 8.93 1.54 -2.64
C HIS A 32 10.42 1.40 -2.29
N ILE A 33 10.75 0.45 -1.41
CA ILE A 33 12.13 0.21 -0.96
C ILE A 33 13.04 -0.16 -2.14
N ALA A 34 12.56 -0.98 -3.09
CA ALA A 34 13.34 -1.38 -4.25
C ALA A 34 13.76 -0.16 -5.07
N ILE A 35 12.83 0.77 -5.34
CA ILE A 35 13.12 1.98 -6.08
C ILE A 35 14.01 2.93 -5.27
N ALA A 36 13.74 3.13 -3.98
CA ALA A 36 14.55 3.97 -3.10
C ALA A 36 16.02 3.48 -3.05
N LYS A 37 16.25 2.16 -2.96
CA LYS A 37 17.60 1.58 -2.99
C LYS A 37 18.30 1.75 -4.33
N ILE A 38 17.59 1.67 -5.45
CA ILE A 38 18.16 1.95 -6.79
C ILE A 38 18.72 3.37 -6.85
N TYR A 39 18.04 4.33 -6.21
CA TYR A 39 18.51 5.71 -6.11
C TYR A 39 19.51 5.97 -4.97
N GLY A 40 19.93 4.93 -4.23
CA GLY A 40 20.94 5.02 -3.20
C GLY A 40 20.46 5.58 -1.85
N TYR A 41 19.15 5.55 -1.59
CA TYR A 41 18.60 5.92 -0.28
C TYR A 41 18.76 4.79 0.73
N ASP A 42 18.99 5.16 1.99
CA ASP A 42 18.83 4.28 3.13
C ASP A 42 17.33 4.13 3.42
N THR A 43 16.89 2.92 3.75
CA THR A 43 15.47 2.58 3.87
C THR A 43 15.20 1.80 5.14
N THR A 44 14.08 2.11 5.79
CA THR A 44 13.57 1.40 6.96
C THR A 44 12.15 0.94 6.66
N LEU A 45 11.89 -0.35 6.81
CA LEU A 45 10.55 -0.91 6.66
C LEU A 45 9.80 -0.83 7.98
N HIS A 46 8.59 -0.28 7.93
CA HIS A 46 7.63 -0.27 9.03
C HIS A 46 6.45 -1.19 8.69
N TYR A 47 5.60 -1.48 9.67
CA TYR A 47 4.52 -2.45 9.46
C TYR A 47 3.49 -2.03 8.40
N GLY A 48 3.26 -0.73 8.20
CA GLY A 48 2.28 -0.19 7.24
C GLY A 48 2.83 0.89 6.33
N SER A 49 4.15 1.08 6.31
CA SER A 49 4.82 2.12 5.54
C SER A 49 6.31 1.81 5.42
N MET A 50 7.04 2.68 4.74
CA MET A 50 8.49 2.72 4.83
C MET A 50 8.96 4.16 5.02
N ASN A 51 10.21 4.31 5.45
CA ASN A 51 10.92 5.57 5.45
C ASN A 51 12.14 5.46 4.54
N PHE A 52 12.47 6.54 3.84
CA PHE A 52 13.70 6.64 3.05
C PHE A 52 14.43 7.95 3.31
N HIS A 53 15.75 7.86 3.44
CA HIS A 53 16.61 9.01 3.67
C HIS A 53 17.85 8.95 2.77
N PRO A 54 18.35 10.10 2.29
CA PRO A 54 19.62 10.18 1.59
C PRO A 54 20.72 9.52 2.41
N LYS A 55 21.65 8.88 1.72
CA LYS A 55 22.71 8.11 2.38
C LYS A 55 23.49 8.97 3.36
N GLY A 56 23.62 8.48 4.60
CA GLY A 56 24.35 9.17 5.67
C GLY A 56 23.58 10.32 6.33
N TYR A 57 22.30 10.53 6.00
CA TYR A 57 21.44 11.51 6.68
C TYR A 57 21.25 11.17 8.16
N LEU A 58 20.93 9.92 8.48
CA LEU A 58 20.70 9.45 9.86
C LEU A 58 21.97 9.53 10.72
N ASP A 59 23.14 9.54 10.09
CA ASP A 59 24.43 9.66 10.77
C ASP A 59 24.92 11.11 10.92
N ASP A 60 24.25 12.10 10.31
CA ASP A 60 24.68 13.49 10.35
C ASP A 60 24.62 14.04 11.78
N PRO A 61 25.67 14.72 12.27
CA PRO A 61 25.66 15.32 13.61
C PRO A 61 24.49 16.30 13.84
N ASN A 62 24.03 17.01 12.81
CA ASN A 62 22.89 17.91 12.90
C ASN A 62 21.57 17.13 13.04
N PHE A 63 21.47 15.94 12.44
CA PHE A 63 20.31 15.06 12.63
C PHE A 63 20.27 14.52 14.06
N LYS A 64 21.39 14.00 14.57
CA LYS A 64 21.48 13.53 15.97
C LYS A 64 21.24 14.66 16.99
N ALA A 65 21.69 15.87 16.68
CA ALA A 65 21.39 17.06 17.49
C ALA A 65 19.91 17.48 17.43
N LEU A 66 19.25 17.30 16.27
CA LEU A 66 17.82 17.54 16.12
C LEU A 66 16.98 16.48 16.86
N GLU A 67 17.35 15.21 16.74
CA GLU A 67 16.70 14.08 17.41
C GLU A 67 16.77 14.25 18.93
N SER A 68 17.95 14.46 19.50
CA SER A 68 18.12 14.72 20.94
C SER A 68 17.41 16.00 21.42
N LEU A 69 17.29 17.03 20.57
CA LEU A 69 16.49 18.20 20.88
C LEU A 69 15.00 17.83 20.97
N SER A 70 14.50 17.03 20.01
CA SER A 70 13.10 16.60 19.96
C SER A 70 12.71 15.62 21.05
N GLU A 71 13.63 14.77 21.55
CA GLU A 71 13.37 13.79 22.62
C GLU A 71 12.72 14.42 23.86
N ASN A 72 13.15 15.64 24.21
CA ASN A 72 12.66 16.37 25.37
C ASN A 72 11.24 16.95 25.18
N TYR A 73 10.70 16.91 23.95
CA TYR A 73 9.43 17.54 23.57
C TYR A 73 8.49 16.60 22.82
N ILE A 74 8.76 15.28 22.77
CA ILE A 74 7.96 14.28 22.04
C ILE A 74 6.46 14.33 22.41
N ASN A 75 6.15 14.62 23.68
CA ASN A 75 4.78 14.65 24.21
C ASN A 75 4.26 16.09 24.47
N VAL A 76 4.93 17.10 23.94
CA VAL A 76 4.58 18.50 24.14
C VAL A 76 3.93 19.02 22.84
N GLU A 77 2.79 19.70 22.95
CA GLU A 77 2.19 20.33 21.78
C GLU A 77 3.19 21.31 21.15
N TYR A 78 3.33 21.24 19.83
CA TYR A 78 4.29 22.04 19.08
C TYR A 78 4.24 23.52 19.45
N ASP A 79 3.04 24.09 19.59
CA ASP A 79 2.84 25.50 19.93
C ASP A 79 3.37 25.85 21.32
N SER A 80 3.36 24.90 22.26
CA SER A 80 3.89 25.06 23.61
C SER A 80 5.40 24.83 23.75
N THR A 81 6.08 24.45 22.66
CA THR A 81 7.55 24.34 22.64
C THR A 81 8.19 25.74 22.64
N PRO A 82 9.23 25.99 23.46
CA PRO A 82 9.90 27.29 23.51
C PRO A 82 10.40 27.76 22.14
N ASP A 83 10.26 29.06 21.84
CA ASP A 83 10.64 29.61 20.54
C ASP A 83 12.13 29.44 20.22
N GLU A 84 13.01 29.49 21.24
CA GLU A 84 14.45 29.22 21.08
C GLU A 84 14.72 27.79 20.59
N VAL A 85 13.92 26.82 21.05
CA VAL A 85 14.03 25.41 20.64
C VAL A 85 13.54 25.26 19.21
N LYS A 86 12.41 25.90 18.86
CA LYS A 86 11.89 25.93 17.48
C LYS A 86 12.89 26.55 16.52
N GLU A 87 13.52 27.67 16.89
CA GLU A 87 14.51 28.35 16.07
C GLU A 87 15.75 27.48 15.87
N LYS A 88 16.24 26.82 16.93
CA LYS A 88 17.38 25.91 16.86
C LYS A 88 17.08 24.66 16.01
N ALA A 89 15.88 24.07 16.17
CA ALA A 89 15.41 22.96 15.34
C ALA A 89 15.34 23.37 13.85
N ASN A 90 14.72 24.51 13.56
CA ASN A 90 14.63 25.07 12.21
C ASN A 90 15.99 25.33 11.59
N LYS A 91 16.98 25.75 12.38
CA LYS A 91 18.36 25.92 11.92
C LYS A 91 18.97 24.58 11.49
N TYR A 92 18.83 23.52 12.28
CA TYR A 92 19.32 22.19 11.91
C TYR A 92 18.59 21.63 10.69
N ILE A 93 17.27 21.78 10.62
CA ILE A 93 16.45 21.37 9.46
C ILE A 93 16.96 22.06 8.19
N LYS A 94 17.11 23.39 8.19
CA LYS A 94 17.62 24.13 7.03
C LYS A 94 19.02 23.69 6.60
N LEU A 95 19.90 23.38 7.55
CA LEU A 95 21.25 22.88 7.25
C LEU A 95 21.22 21.48 6.62
N LEU A 96 20.34 20.60 7.12
CA LEU A 96 20.13 19.25 6.60
C LEU A 96 19.48 19.28 5.22
N GLU A 97 18.44 20.09 5.04
CA GLU A 97 17.80 20.33 3.75
C GLU A 97 18.84 20.80 2.74
N LYS A 98 19.64 21.80 3.10
CA LYS A 98 20.70 22.31 2.23
C LYS A 98 21.79 21.27 1.88
N ARG A 99 22.00 20.28 2.74
CA ARG A 99 23.06 19.28 2.55
C ARG A 99 22.60 18.09 1.71
N TYR A 100 21.36 17.68 1.88
CA TYR A 100 20.85 16.40 1.39
C TYR A 100 19.66 16.54 0.44
N TRP A 101 19.04 17.72 0.37
CA TRP A 101 17.87 18.00 -0.46
C TRP A 101 17.92 19.33 -1.24
N ASP A 102 18.98 20.14 -1.10
CA ASP A 102 19.26 21.27 -2.01
C ASP A 102 19.94 20.71 -3.27
N GLU A 103 19.16 20.61 -4.33
CA GLU A 103 19.54 21.00 -5.68
C GLU A 103 18.30 20.87 -6.58
N GLU A 104 17.94 21.99 -7.20
CA GLU A 104 16.85 22.35 -8.13
C GLU A 104 16.22 21.29 -9.08
N ASN A 105 16.61 20.01 -9.10
CA ASN A 105 16.09 19.00 -10.03
C ASN A 105 15.81 17.59 -9.44
N GLU A 106 16.23 17.25 -8.20
CA GLU A 106 16.17 15.85 -7.74
C GLU A 106 14.92 15.44 -6.94
N LYS A 107 14.31 16.38 -6.18
CA LYS A 107 13.28 16.03 -5.18
C LYS A 107 11.98 15.53 -5.81
N ASN A 108 11.56 16.11 -6.93
CA ASN A 108 10.27 15.77 -7.55
C ASN A 108 10.32 14.44 -8.30
N ASN A 109 11.40 14.17 -9.06
CA ASN A 109 11.46 12.97 -9.87
C ASN A 109 11.71 11.73 -9.00
N LYS A 110 12.67 11.76 -8.07
CA LYS A 110 13.01 10.58 -7.25
C LYS A 110 11.87 10.19 -6.32
N SER A 111 11.23 11.17 -5.66
CA SER A 111 10.08 10.91 -4.79
C SER A 111 8.92 10.30 -5.58
N LEU A 112 8.59 10.85 -6.74
CA LEU A 112 7.56 10.30 -7.63
C LEU A 112 7.85 8.84 -8.01
N PHE A 113 9.08 8.51 -8.44
CA PHE A 113 9.42 7.14 -8.80
C PHE A 113 9.35 6.19 -7.59
N ILE A 114 9.74 6.65 -6.40
CA ILE A 114 9.59 5.87 -5.18
C ILE A 114 8.10 5.61 -4.91
N SER A 115 7.24 6.63 -4.96
CA SER A 115 5.78 6.48 -4.79
C SER A 115 5.16 5.55 -5.83
N ILE A 116 5.65 5.53 -7.07
CA ILE A 116 5.21 4.58 -8.11
C ILE A 116 5.61 3.14 -7.76
N GLY A 117 6.70 2.92 -7.02
CA GLY A 117 7.26 1.60 -6.73
C GLY A 117 6.26 0.63 -6.08
N GLY A 118 5.46 1.10 -5.12
CA GLY A 118 4.44 0.30 -4.45
C GLY A 118 3.32 -0.14 -5.38
N PRO A 119 2.54 0.78 -5.98
CA PRO A 119 1.48 0.45 -6.93
C PRO A 119 2.00 -0.37 -8.12
N LEU A 120 3.22 -0.10 -8.60
CA LEU A 120 3.83 -0.90 -9.66
C LEU A 120 4.06 -2.34 -9.22
N GLN A 121 4.50 -2.58 -7.98
CA GLN A 121 4.71 -3.93 -7.44
C GLN A 121 3.39 -4.72 -7.36
N THR A 122 2.31 -4.10 -6.90
CA THR A 122 1.00 -4.75 -6.79
C THR A 122 0.40 -5.03 -8.15
N ILE A 123 0.50 -4.08 -9.10
CA ILE A 123 0.09 -4.23 -10.49
C ILE A 123 0.85 -5.37 -11.17
N LEU A 124 2.18 -5.41 -11.04
CA LEU A 124 3.01 -6.47 -11.64
C LEU A 124 2.65 -7.84 -11.08
N THR A 125 2.43 -7.95 -9.77
CA THR A 125 2.00 -9.20 -9.12
C THR A 125 0.64 -9.65 -9.64
N GLY A 126 -0.29 -8.71 -9.77
CA GLY A 126 -1.60 -8.92 -10.38
C GLY A 126 -1.53 -9.43 -11.81
N ILE A 127 -0.69 -8.79 -12.63
CA ILE A 127 -0.46 -9.17 -14.04
C ILE A 127 0.14 -10.57 -14.14
N ILE A 128 1.11 -10.94 -13.30
CA ILE A 128 1.69 -12.28 -13.27
C ILE A 128 0.60 -13.32 -12.99
N GLY A 129 -0.27 -13.07 -12.00
CA GLY A 129 -1.42 -13.93 -11.73
C GLY A 129 -2.33 -14.09 -12.95
N LEU A 130 -2.64 -12.97 -13.64
CA LEU A 130 -3.51 -12.98 -14.83
C LEU A 130 -2.90 -13.76 -15.99
N ILE A 131 -1.59 -13.62 -16.21
CA ILE A 131 -0.87 -14.37 -17.25
C ILE A 131 -0.95 -15.87 -16.95
N ILE A 132 -0.70 -16.29 -15.71
CA ILE A 132 -0.78 -17.70 -15.31
C ILE A 132 -2.19 -18.26 -15.55
N LEU A 133 -3.24 -17.55 -15.16
CA LEU A 133 -4.62 -17.95 -15.39
C LEU A 133 -4.96 -18.06 -16.88
N ARG A 134 -4.49 -17.11 -17.69
CA ARG A 134 -4.72 -17.12 -19.14
C ARG A 134 -4.05 -18.31 -19.81
N LEU A 135 -2.81 -18.65 -19.43
CA LEU A 135 -2.08 -19.80 -19.95
C LEU A 135 -2.74 -21.13 -19.56
N ARG A 136 -3.30 -21.20 -18.34
CA ARG A 136 -3.92 -22.41 -17.80
C ARG A 136 -5.41 -22.54 -18.08
N LYS A 137 -6.02 -21.58 -18.79
CA LYS A 137 -7.47 -21.53 -19.09
C LYS A 137 -8.03 -22.85 -19.61
N LYS A 138 -7.36 -23.48 -20.60
CA LYS A 138 -7.82 -24.76 -21.18
C LYS A 138 -7.82 -25.88 -20.15
N THR A 139 -6.79 -25.95 -19.31
CA THR A 139 -6.66 -26.96 -18.25
C THR A 139 -7.70 -26.76 -17.16
N ILE A 140 -8.00 -25.51 -16.80
CA ILE A 140 -9.02 -25.15 -15.81
C ILE A 140 -10.42 -25.58 -16.29
N GLN A 141 -10.72 -25.41 -17.58
CA GLN A 141 -12.01 -25.82 -18.15
C GLN A 141 -12.22 -27.34 -18.10
N ILE A 142 -11.15 -28.12 -18.25
CA ILE A 142 -11.23 -29.59 -18.26
C ILE A 142 -11.19 -30.18 -16.85
N ASN A 143 -10.27 -29.70 -16.01
CA ASN A 143 -9.96 -30.32 -14.71
C ASN A 143 -10.46 -29.52 -13.49
N GLY A 144 -11.07 -28.36 -13.70
CA GLY A 144 -11.35 -27.41 -12.63
C GLY A 144 -10.10 -26.68 -12.11
N LEU A 145 -10.29 -25.81 -11.12
CA LEU A 145 -9.20 -25.06 -10.48
C LEU A 145 -8.40 -25.96 -9.54
N LYS A 146 -7.09 -26.06 -9.79
CA LYS A 146 -6.14 -26.70 -8.86
C LYS A 146 -5.53 -25.66 -7.92
N ILE A 147 -4.73 -26.12 -6.96
CA ILE A 147 -4.07 -25.26 -5.96
C ILE A 147 -3.25 -24.12 -6.61
N LEU A 148 -2.49 -24.43 -7.68
CA LEU A 148 -1.73 -23.41 -8.42
C LEU A 148 -2.62 -22.40 -9.14
N ASP A 149 -3.80 -22.82 -9.60
CA ASP A 149 -4.76 -21.90 -10.23
C ASP A 149 -5.39 -20.99 -9.17
N TRP A 150 -5.67 -21.52 -7.98
CA TRP A 150 -6.12 -20.71 -6.84
C TRP A 150 -5.05 -19.71 -6.40
N LEU A 151 -3.78 -20.10 -6.31
CA LEU A 151 -2.68 -19.18 -6.04
C LEU A 151 -2.67 -18.04 -7.07
N ALA A 152 -2.80 -18.37 -8.36
CA ALA A 152 -2.86 -17.37 -9.42
C ALA A 152 -4.09 -16.45 -9.31
N VAL A 153 -5.25 -16.96 -8.88
CA VAL A 153 -6.43 -16.14 -8.53
C VAL A 153 -6.08 -15.14 -7.44
N PHE A 154 -5.46 -15.57 -6.33
CA PHE A 154 -5.08 -14.65 -5.25
C PHE A 154 -4.02 -13.63 -5.68
N LEU A 155 -3.04 -14.02 -6.49
CA LEU A 155 -2.07 -13.09 -7.08
C LEU A 155 -2.76 -12.04 -7.97
N SER A 156 -3.69 -12.47 -8.82
CA SER A 156 -4.49 -11.55 -9.64
C SER A 156 -5.31 -10.56 -8.82
N LEU A 157 -5.68 -10.91 -7.59
CA LEU A 157 -6.45 -10.03 -6.71
C LEU A 157 -5.60 -8.98 -5.98
N PHE A 158 -4.31 -8.87 -6.25
CA PHE A 158 -3.51 -7.71 -5.78
C PHE A 158 -4.07 -6.38 -6.31
N TRP A 159 -4.76 -6.41 -7.44
CA TRP A 159 -5.55 -5.29 -7.96
C TRP A 159 -6.67 -4.81 -7.03
N LEU A 160 -7.05 -5.60 -6.00
CA LEU A 160 -7.98 -5.15 -4.96
C LEU A 160 -7.41 -4.00 -4.12
N ARG A 161 -6.08 -3.82 -4.05
CA ARG A 161 -5.49 -2.69 -3.32
C ARG A 161 -5.86 -1.35 -3.97
N GLU A 162 -5.81 -1.26 -5.29
CA GLU A 162 -6.21 -0.05 -6.04
C GLU A 162 -7.67 0.32 -5.79
N ILE A 163 -8.55 -0.70 -5.72
CA ILE A 163 -9.96 -0.50 -5.37
C ILE A 163 -10.09 -0.08 -3.90
N PHE A 164 -9.34 -0.74 -3.00
CA PHE A 164 -9.37 -0.47 -1.58
C PHE A 164 -8.95 0.98 -1.30
N ASN A 165 -7.83 1.45 -1.85
CA ASN A 165 -7.36 2.82 -1.67
C ASN A 165 -8.40 3.85 -2.12
N LEU A 166 -9.02 3.64 -3.28
CA LEU A 166 -10.08 4.52 -3.79
C LEU A 166 -11.33 4.52 -2.90
N VAL A 167 -11.83 3.33 -2.54
CA VAL A 167 -13.05 3.19 -1.72
C VAL A 167 -12.82 3.69 -0.30
N HIS A 168 -11.65 3.41 0.28
CA HIS A 168 -11.27 3.86 1.61
C HIS A 168 -11.17 5.39 1.65
N SER A 169 -10.47 6.01 0.69
CA SER A 169 -10.33 7.49 0.64
C SER A 169 -11.69 8.19 0.52
N ILE A 170 -12.56 7.71 -0.37
CA ILE A 170 -13.91 8.27 -0.54
C ILE A 170 -14.76 7.99 0.71
N GLY A 171 -14.65 6.80 1.29
CA GLY A 171 -15.38 6.40 2.48
C GLY A 171 -15.01 7.24 3.70
N GLU A 172 -13.72 7.50 3.90
CA GLU A 172 -13.24 8.38 4.97
C GLU A 172 -13.78 9.80 4.80
N GLU A 173 -13.73 10.38 3.60
CA GLU A 173 -14.26 11.72 3.36
C GLU A 173 -15.78 11.81 3.58
N ILE A 174 -16.54 10.75 3.30
CA ILE A 174 -17.99 10.71 3.57
C ILE A 174 -18.29 10.66 5.08
N ILE A 175 -17.47 9.96 5.86
CA ILE A 175 -17.69 9.76 7.31
C ILE A 175 -17.11 10.93 8.12
N PHE A 176 -15.92 11.40 7.75
CA PHE A 176 -15.14 12.45 8.39
C PHE A 176 -14.67 13.47 7.34
N PRO A 177 -15.54 14.40 6.92
CA PRO A 177 -15.24 15.32 5.83
C PRO A 177 -14.10 16.28 6.21
N ASP A 178 -12.99 16.20 5.48
CA ASP A 178 -11.81 17.09 5.58
C ASP A 178 -11.47 17.73 4.21
N GLY A 179 -12.32 17.53 3.19
CA GLY A 179 -12.12 18.00 1.83
C GLY A 179 -11.13 17.17 1.00
N LYS A 180 -10.67 16.02 1.51
CA LYS A 180 -9.65 15.15 0.90
C LYS A 180 -10.28 13.87 0.36
N TRP A 181 -10.76 13.94 -0.87
CA TRP A 181 -11.44 12.83 -1.55
C TRP A 181 -10.54 11.66 -2.01
N PHE A 182 -9.22 11.88 -2.04
CA PHE A 182 -8.25 10.91 -2.55
C PHE A 182 -7.02 10.88 -1.64
N GLY A 183 -6.54 9.69 -1.30
CA GLY A 183 -5.34 9.46 -0.51
C GLY A 183 -4.45 8.37 -1.12
N GLY A 184 -3.44 7.95 -0.36
CA GLY A 184 -2.48 6.92 -0.77
C GLY A 184 -1.47 7.37 -1.83
N ASP A 185 -0.70 6.41 -2.34
CA ASP A 185 0.37 6.66 -3.31
C ASP A 185 -0.18 7.21 -4.63
N GLU A 186 -1.36 6.75 -5.04
CA GLU A 186 -1.99 7.17 -6.31
C GLU A 186 -2.37 8.66 -6.30
N TYR A 187 -2.74 9.21 -5.14
CA TYR A 187 -2.95 10.64 -4.94
C TYR A 187 -1.65 11.41 -5.11
N PHE A 188 -0.57 10.98 -4.44
CA PHE A 188 0.73 11.64 -4.53
C PHE A 188 1.30 11.58 -5.95
N ILE A 189 1.15 10.45 -6.65
CA ILE A 189 1.53 10.31 -8.06
C ILE A 189 0.76 11.34 -8.92
N SER A 190 -0.54 11.50 -8.70
CA SER A 190 -1.34 12.48 -9.45
C SER A 190 -0.86 13.91 -9.18
N LYS A 191 -0.58 14.24 -7.92
CA LYS A 191 -0.12 15.57 -7.50
C LYS A 191 1.26 15.90 -8.07
N ASP A 192 2.20 14.96 -7.99
CA ASP A 192 3.57 15.11 -8.48
C ASP A 192 3.62 15.22 -10.02
N LEU A 193 2.66 14.61 -10.72
CA LEU A 193 2.48 14.75 -12.17
C LEU A 193 1.69 16.02 -12.57
N ASN A 194 1.31 16.88 -11.62
CA ASN A 194 0.43 18.04 -11.84
C ASN A 194 -0.92 17.68 -12.51
N LEU A 195 -1.44 16.49 -12.22
CA LEU A 195 -2.76 16.04 -12.69
C LEU A 195 -3.84 16.35 -11.64
N TRP A 196 -5.10 16.21 -12.05
CA TRP A 196 -6.19 16.26 -11.07
C TRP A 196 -6.01 15.11 -10.06
N PRO A 197 -6.14 15.37 -8.74
CA PRO A 197 -5.86 14.37 -7.70
C PRO A 197 -6.55 13.02 -7.85
N GLY A 198 -7.71 12.98 -8.49
CA GLY A 198 -8.45 11.74 -8.75
C GLY A 198 -8.06 11.00 -10.02
N THR A 199 -7.17 11.55 -10.87
CA THR A 199 -6.84 10.95 -12.17
C THR A 199 -6.27 9.54 -12.02
N ILE A 200 -5.18 9.36 -11.27
CA ILE A 200 -4.57 8.03 -11.11
C ILE A 200 -5.41 7.14 -10.18
N PRO A 201 -5.93 7.59 -9.02
CA PRO A 201 -6.76 6.77 -8.15
C PRO A 201 -8.00 6.20 -8.85
N ILE A 202 -8.72 7.01 -9.62
CA ILE A 202 -9.93 6.55 -10.33
C ILE A 202 -9.55 5.61 -11.47
N LEU A 203 -8.51 5.92 -12.26
CA LEU A 203 -8.09 5.06 -13.36
C LEU A 203 -7.65 3.67 -12.86
N LEU A 204 -6.78 3.61 -11.85
CA LEU A 204 -6.31 2.34 -11.30
C LEU A 204 -7.41 1.60 -10.54
N GLY A 205 -8.25 2.30 -9.77
CA GLY A 205 -9.40 1.71 -9.11
C GLY A 205 -10.42 1.12 -10.09
N MET A 206 -10.71 1.80 -11.20
CA MET A 206 -11.58 1.28 -12.27
C MET A 206 -10.98 0.06 -12.97
N LEU A 207 -9.69 0.10 -13.31
CA LEU A 207 -9.01 -1.05 -13.90
C LEU A 207 -9.01 -2.25 -12.93
N GLY A 208 -8.70 -1.99 -11.66
CA GLY A 208 -8.75 -3.00 -10.61
C GLY A 208 -10.14 -3.60 -10.46
N LEU A 209 -11.20 -2.79 -10.54
CA LEU A 209 -12.59 -3.24 -10.51
C LEU A 209 -12.92 -4.16 -11.68
N LEU A 210 -12.56 -3.77 -12.90
CA LEU A 210 -12.80 -4.58 -14.10
C LEU A 210 -12.06 -5.93 -14.03
N ILE A 211 -10.80 -5.91 -13.59
CA ILE A 211 -9.97 -7.11 -13.43
C ILE A 211 -10.54 -8.01 -12.33
N SER A 212 -10.86 -7.46 -11.17
CA SER A 212 -11.41 -8.22 -10.04
C SER A 212 -12.77 -8.82 -10.38
N ALA A 213 -13.63 -8.06 -11.08
CA ALA A 213 -14.90 -8.56 -11.59
C ALA A 213 -14.69 -9.71 -12.58
N TYR A 214 -13.74 -9.58 -13.51
CA TYR A 214 -13.38 -10.67 -14.42
C TYR A 214 -12.94 -11.93 -13.65
N ILE A 215 -12.07 -11.81 -12.65
CA ILE A 215 -11.63 -12.96 -11.85
C ILE A 215 -12.82 -13.63 -11.14
N VAL A 216 -13.66 -12.85 -10.46
CA VAL A 216 -14.79 -13.39 -9.67
C VAL A 216 -15.87 -14.00 -10.57
N PHE A 217 -16.21 -13.35 -11.69
CA PHE A 217 -17.34 -13.75 -12.52
C PHE A 217 -16.98 -14.68 -13.68
N GLU A 218 -15.72 -14.72 -14.14
CA GLU A 218 -15.30 -15.61 -15.22
C GLU A 218 -14.42 -16.76 -14.74
N VAL A 219 -13.54 -16.54 -13.76
CA VAL A 219 -12.59 -17.58 -13.31
C VAL A 219 -13.14 -18.40 -12.15
N VAL A 220 -13.74 -17.75 -11.14
CA VAL A 220 -14.24 -18.46 -9.94
C VAL A 220 -15.52 -19.26 -10.27
N PRO A 221 -15.61 -20.55 -9.84
CA PRO A 221 -16.77 -21.39 -10.10
C PRO A 221 -18.05 -20.81 -9.52
N LYS A 222 -19.15 -20.81 -10.30
CA LYS A 222 -20.45 -20.22 -9.92
C LYS A 222 -20.93 -20.60 -8.52
N LYS A 223 -20.72 -21.86 -8.11
CA LYS A 223 -21.12 -22.39 -6.80
C LYS A 223 -20.36 -21.77 -5.61
N LEU A 224 -19.14 -21.29 -5.83
CA LEU A 224 -18.26 -20.76 -4.79
C LEU A 224 -18.19 -19.23 -4.78
N ARG A 225 -18.79 -18.53 -5.75
CA ARG A 225 -18.65 -17.07 -5.88
C ARG A 225 -19.10 -16.30 -4.65
N LEU A 226 -20.29 -16.61 -4.12
CA LEU A 226 -20.76 -15.91 -2.92
C LEU A 226 -19.83 -16.19 -1.73
N THR A 227 -19.46 -17.46 -1.52
CA THR A 227 -18.52 -17.87 -0.48
C THR A 227 -17.18 -17.15 -0.60
N PHE A 228 -16.69 -16.98 -1.82
CA PHE A 228 -15.45 -16.29 -2.13
C PHE A 228 -15.53 -14.79 -1.86
N ILE A 229 -16.62 -14.13 -2.29
CA ILE A 229 -16.85 -12.70 -2.04
C ILE A 229 -16.98 -12.42 -0.54
N LEU A 230 -17.78 -13.22 0.19
CA LEU A 230 -17.95 -13.05 1.63
C LEU A 230 -16.64 -13.33 2.39
N GLY A 231 -15.90 -14.37 2.00
CA GLY A 231 -14.59 -14.67 2.56
C GLY A 231 -13.57 -13.56 2.28
N GLY A 232 -13.64 -12.94 1.10
CA GLY A 232 -12.83 -11.78 0.74
C GLY A 232 -13.15 -10.53 1.54
N LEU A 233 -14.43 -10.24 1.74
CA LEU A 233 -14.85 -9.08 2.52
C LEU A 233 -14.44 -9.25 4.00
N ILE A 234 -14.81 -10.37 4.62
CA ILE A 234 -14.53 -10.62 6.03
C ILE A 234 -13.02 -10.81 6.25
N GLY A 235 -12.36 -11.59 5.40
CA GLY A 235 -10.92 -11.84 5.48
C GLY A 235 -10.09 -10.58 5.21
N GLY A 236 -10.49 -9.75 4.25
CA GLY A 236 -9.80 -8.50 3.94
C GLY A 236 -9.89 -7.48 5.08
N ILE A 237 -11.10 -7.23 5.59
CA ILE A 237 -11.30 -6.31 6.74
C ILE A 237 -10.59 -6.83 7.98
N SER A 238 -10.79 -8.11 8.31
CA SER A 238 -10.16 -8.71 9.49
C SER A 238 -8.64 -8.71 9.35
N GLY A 239 -8.11 -8.99 8.16
CA GLY A 239 -6.68 -8.99 7.88
C GLY A 239 -6.06 -7.60 7.98
N PHE A 240 -6.77 -6.57 7.49
CA PHE A 240 -6.35 -5.18 7.61
C PHE A 240 -6.23 -4.75 9.07
N ILE A 241 -7.29 -4.96 9.86
CA ILE A 241 -7.32 -4.63 11.30
C ILE A 241 -6.25 -5.43 12.06
N LEU A 242 -6.20 -6.74 11.82
CA LEU A 242 -5.25 -7.62 12.50
C LEU A 242 -3.81 -7.24 12.20
N TRP A 243 -3.50 -6.82 10.97
CA TRP A 243 -2.17 -6.39 10.61
C TRP A 243 -1.85 -5.00 11.14
N LEU A 244 -2.65 -3.97 10.85
CA LEU A 244 -2.30 -2.59 11.18
C LEU A 244 -2.44 -2.27 12.67
N ASP A 245 -3.42 -2.86 13.37
CA ASP A 245 -3.70 -2.48 14.77
C ASP A 245 -3.09 -3.44 15.79
N ILE A 246 -2.86 -4.72 15.42
CA ILE A 246 -2.53 -5.77 16.41
C ILE A 246 -1.15 -6.38 16.20
N ILE A 247 -0.89 -6.94 15.01
CA ILE A 247 0.31 -7.75 14.76
C ILE A 247 1.45 -6.91 14.20
N GLY A 248 1.17 -6.09 13.19
CA GLY A 248 2.16 -5.25 12.50
C GLY A 248 3.01 -4.43 13.48
N PRO A 249 2.39 -3.60 14.35
CA PRO A 249 3.12 -2.79 15.33
C PRO A 249 3.96 -3.59 16.34
N LYS A 250 3.71 -4.90 16.49
CA LYS A 250 4.49 -5.78 17.38
C LYS A 250 5.64 -6.49 16.68
N VAL A 251 5.55 -6.65 15.35
CA VAL A 251 6.51 -7.42 14.56
C VAL A 251 7.52 -6.51 13.87
N LEU A 252 7.04 -5.37 13.37
CA LEU A 252 7.83 -4.35 12.69
C LEU A 252 7.69 -3.03 13.44
N PRO A 253 8.74 -2.18 13.40
CA PRO A 253 8.70 -0.85 13.99
C PRO A 253 7.68 0.06 13.29
#